data_AF-A0AAN7LDJ5-F1
#
_entry.id   AF-A0AAN7LDJ5-F1
#
_cell.length_a   1.000
_cell.length_b   1.000
_cell.length_c   1.000
_cell.angle_alpha   90.00
_cell.angle_beta   90.00
_cell.angle_gamma   90.00
#
_symmetry.space_group_name_H-M   'P 1'
#
loop_
_entity.id
_entity.type
_entity.pdbx_description
1 polymer ?
#
loop_
_entity_poly.entity_id
_entity_poly.type
_entity_poly.pdbx_seq_one_letter_code
_entity_poly.pdbx_strand_id
1 'polypeptide(L)'
;MGLSKKRGQKRAPKKTVVATTCSAVNREIPSEVYRMLQEIGGVELKLIMEKPLTIIDLNRGLGRLSFPFGNLFSDFLRPEEQEHLENRRDVPVIVIEPSLEVSSLTLKSWKMSKGLVHVVIGGWNRVT
;
A
#
# COMPACT_ATOMS: atom_id res chain seq x y z
N MET A 1 -8.29 33.00 47.02
CA MET A 1 -6.92 32.60 47.38
C MET A 1 -6.68 31.19 46.87
N GLY A 2 -5.65 30.99 46.01
CA GLY A 2 -5.13 29.68 45.59
C GLY A 2 -5.56 29.22 44.19
N LEU A 3 -4.75 29.44 43.13
CA LEU A 3 -3.69 28.54 42.60
C LEU A 3 -4.27 27.51 41.60
N SER A 4 -3.76 27.23 40.39
CA SER A 4 -2.49 27.57 39.74
C SER A 4 -2.49 27.14 38.24
N LYS A 5 -1.90 27.99 37.40
CA LYS A 5 -1.04 27.73 36.21
C LYS A 5 -1.48 26.71 35.13
N LYS A 6 -1.88 27.24 33.96
CA LYS A 6 -1.77 26.59 32.64
C LYS A 6 -0.29 26.35 32.31
N ARG A 7 0.12 25.09 32.10
CA ARG A 7 1.44 24.74 31.54
C ARG A 7 1.31 24.51 30.04
N GLY A 8 2.02 25.33 29.26
CA GLY A 8 2.13 25.19 27.81
C GLY A 8 2.86 23.90 27.41
N GLN A 9 2.29 23.17 26.47
CA GLN A 9 2.95 22.04 25.81
C GLN A 9 4.08 22.58 24.94
N LYS A 10 5.33 22.34 25.35
CA LYS A 10 6.51 22.52 24.50
C LYS A 10 6.48 21.45 23.42
N ARG A 11 6.32 21.84 22.15
CA ARG A 11 6.41 20.93 21.00
C ARG A 11 7.88 20.61 20.75
N ALA A 12 8.22 19.33 20.77
CA ALA A 12 9.55 18.84 20.41
C ALA A 12 9.85 19.12 18.93
N PRO A 13 11.12 19.37 18.55
CA PRO A 13 11.48 19.65 17.17
C PRO A 13 11.17 18.44 16.28
N LYS A 14 10.50 18.70 15.16
CA LYS A 14 10.22 17.69 14.12
C LYS A 14 11.57 17.19 13.60
N LYS A 15 11.90 15.92 13.86
CA LYS A 15 13.02 15.25 13.19
C LYS A 15 12.68 15.23 11.70
N THR A 16 13.40 16.04 10.93
CA THR A 16 13.44 15.95 9.47
C THR A 16 13.88 14.53 9.12
N VAL A 17 12.95 13.71 8.67
CA VAL A 17 13.29 12.43 8.05
C VAL A 17 13.94 12.81 6.74
N VAL A 18 15.26 12.69 6.71
CA VAL A 18 16.07 12.81 5.51
C VAL A 18 15.47 11.86 4.49
N ALA A 19 14.98 12.42 3.38
CA ALA A 19 14.60 11.64 2.22
C ALA A 19 15.84 10.86 1.80
N THR A 20 15.89 9.60 2.22
CA THR A 20 16.89 8.66 1.72
C THR A 20 16.47 8.41 0.29
N THR A 21 17.12 9.13 -0.61
CA THR A 21 17.12 8.84 -2.04
C THR A 21 17.33 7.34 -2.21
N CYS A 22 16.46 6.70 -2.99
CA CYS A 22 16.56 5.29 -3.33
C CYS A 22 17.88 5.08 -4.09
N SER A 23 18.96 4.78 -3.38
CA SER A 23 20.22 4.39 -3.98
C SER A 23 19.97 3.05 -4.64
N ALA A 24 20.04 3.04 -5.97
CA ALA A 24 19.84 1.93 -6.87
C ALA A 24 20.49 0.64 -6.35
N VAL A 25 19.68 -0.20 -5.71
CA VAL A 25 19.86 -1.63 -5.81
C VAL A 25 19.30 -1.94 -7.19
N ASN A 26 20.11 -2.49 -8.09
CA ASN A 26 19.63 -3.02 -9.37
C ASN A 26 18.71 -4.21 -9.05
N ARG A 27 17.45 -3.92 -8.69
CA ARG A 27 16.44 -4.92 -8.35
C ARG A 27 15.87 -5.43 -9.66
N GLU A 28 16.56 -6.39 -10.23
CA GLU A 28 16.04 -7.12 -11.37
C GLU A 28 14.81 -7.92 -10.92
N ILE A 29 13.70 -7.70 -11.60
CA ILE A 29 12.48 -8.47 -11.37
C ILE A 29 12.74 -9.89 -11.88
N PRO A 30 12.41 -10.95 -11.11
CA PRO A 30 12.61 -12.32 -11.57
C PRO A 30 11.99 -12.55 -12.94
N SER A 31 12.71 -13.25 -13.82
CA SER A 31 12.30 -13.44 -15.21
C SER A 31 10.94 -14.14 -15.32
N GLU A 32 10.62 -15.00 -14.37
CA GLU A 32 9.35 -15.69 -14.24
C GLU A 32 8.20 -14.73 -13.98
N VAL A 33 8.39 -13.75 -13.09
CA VAL A 33 7.38 -12.71 -12.81
C VAL A 33 7.18 -11.84 -14.04
N TYR A 34 8.26 -11.49 -14.75
CA TYR A 34 8.17 -10.74 -15.99
C TYR A 34 7.40 -11.50 -17.09
N ARG A 35 7.65 -12.81 -17.24
CA ARG A 35 6.88 -13.67 -18.14
C ARG A 35 5.40 -13.72 -17.76
N MET A 36 5.09 -13.92 -16.49
CA MET A 36 3.70 -13.93 -16.00
C MET A 36 2.99 -12.60 -16.27
N LEU A 37 3.67 -11.46 -16.07
CA LEU A 37 3.13 -10.14 -16.40
C LEU A 37 2.75 -10.03 -17.88
N GLN A 38 3.57 -10.56 -18.79
CA GLN A 38 3.25 -10.58 -20.21
C GLN A 38 2.07 -11.52 -20.53
N GLU A 39 2.03 -12.71 -19.92
CA GLU A 39 0.95 -13.69 -20.10
C GLU A 39 -0.42 -13.15 -19.67
N ILE A 40 -0.47 -12.34 -18.60
CA ILE A 40 -1.72 -11.68 -18.16
C ILE A 40 -2.05 -10.38 -18.92
N GLY A 41 -1.29 -10.06 -19.97
CA GLY A 41 -1.50 -8.86 -20.79
C GLY A 41 -1.04 -7.55 -20.14
N GLY A 42 -0.12 -7.62 -19.17
CA GLY A 42 0.49 -6.45 -18.55
C GLY A 42 1.34 -5.66 -19.54
N VAL A 43 1.16 -4.33 -19.55
CA VAL A 43 1.81 -3.41 -20.51
C VAL A 43 2.83 -2.47 -19.88
N GLU A 44 2.72 -2.22 -18.57
CA GLU A 44 3.57 -1.29 -17.84
C GLU A 44 4.01 -1.91 -16.51
N LEU A 45 5.28 -1.75 -16.18
CA LEU A 45 5.86 -2.26 -14.94
C LEU A 45 6.45 -1.12 -14.12
N LYS A 46 5.93 -0.97 -12.91
CA LYS A 46 6.25 0.15 -12.03
C LYS A 46 6.33 -0.30 -10.58
N LEU A 47 7.41 0.07 -9.90
CA LEU A 47 7.50 -0.11 -8.45
C LEU A 47 6.74 1.02 -7.75
N ILE A 48 5.60 0.69 -7.15
CA ILE A 48 4.72 1.69 -6.52
C ILE A 48 4.92 1.79 -5.00
N MET A 49 5.35 0.71 -4.35
CA MET A 49 5.59 0.64 -2.90
C MET A 49 6.47 -0.56 -2.58
N GLU A 50 7.26 -0.44 -1.52
CA GLU A 50 7.80 -1.58 -0.79
C GLU A 50 7.63 -1.32 0.71
N LYS A 51 7.23 -2.35 1.45
CA LYS A 51 7.11 -2.25 2.90
C LYS A 51 7.34 -3.59 3.57
N PRO A 52 7.81 -3.61 4.83
CA PRO A 52 7.67 -4.79 5.67
C PRO A 52 6.18 -5.10 5.91
N LEU A 53 5.84 -6.37 6.01
CA LEU A 53 4.52 -6.79 6.46
C LEU A 53 4.38 -6.49 7.95
N THR A 54 3.24 -5.90 8.32
CA THR A 54 2.93 -5.60 9.71
C THR A 54 2.08 -6.71 10.33
N ILE A 55 1.96 -6.73 11.66
CA ILE A 55 1.05 -7.65 12.36
C ILE A 55 -0.40 -7.53 11.89
N ILE A 56 -0.81 -6.37 11.37
CA ILE A 56 -2.15 -6.14 10.84
C ILE A 56 -2.30 -6.85 9.49
N ASP A 57 -1.26 -6.80 8.65
CA ASP A 57 -1.27 -7.44 7.33
C ASP A 57 -1.21 -8.97 7.44
N LEU A 58 -0.60 -9.50 8.50
CA LEU A 58 -0.51 -10.93 8.79
C LEU A 58 -1.73 -11.46 9.57
N ASN A 59 -2.63 -10.57 10.02
CA ASN A 59 -3.76 -10.97 10.84
C ASN A 59 -4.82 -11.67 9.99
N ARG A 60 -5.02 -12.98 10.26
CA ARG A 60 -6.01 -13.81 9.57
C ARG A 60 -7.45 -13.31 9.68
N GLY A 61 -7.81 -12.73 10.82
CA GLY A 61 -9.13 -12.15 11.05
C GLY A 61 -9.37 -10.83 10.30
N LEU A 62 -8.31 -10.09 9.96
CA LEU A 62 -8.43 -8.85 9.19
C LEU A 62 -8.36 -9.06 7.68
N GLY A 63 -7.69 -10.11 7.20
CA GLY A 63 -7.81 -10.53 5.81
C GLY A 63 -7.27 -9.55 4.76
N ARG A 64 -6.39 -8.62 5.14
CA ARG A 64 -6.07 -7.44 4.33
C ARG A 64 -4.60 -7.07 4.32
N LEU A 65 -4.14 -6.55 3.19
CA LEU A 65 -2.87 -5.84 3.06
C LEU A 65 -3.13 -4.34 2.96
N SER A 66 -2.51 -3.53 3.81
CA SER A 66 -2.73 -2.07 3.83
C SER A 66 -1.60 -1.29 3.16
N PHE A 67 -1.96 -0.34 2.30
CA PHE A 67 -1.06 0.59 1.63
C PHE A 67 -1.39 2.02 2.09
N PRO A 68 -0.61 2.61 3.01
CA PRO A 68 -0.80 4.01 3.36
C PRO A 68 -0.40 4.90 2.19
N PHE A 69 -1.31 5.78 1.74
CA PHE A 69 -1.15 6.61 0.52
C PHE A 69 0.13 7.45 0.52
N GLY A 70 0.58 7.90 1.70
CA GLY A 70 1.78 8.74 1.83
C GLY A 70 3.11 8.05 1.50
N ASN A 71 3.11 6.74 1.25
CA ASN A 71 4.32 5.95 1.00
C ASN A 71 4.36 5.37 -0.42
N LEU A 72 3.54 5.87 -1.35
CA LEU A 72 3.63 5.47 -2.75
C LEU A 72 4.75 6.25 -3.45
N PHE A 73 5.59 5.54 -4.20
CA PHE A 73 6.63 6.16 -5.03
C PHE A 73 6.05 6.84 -6.27
N SER A 74 4.85 6.42 -6.68
CA SER A 74 4.19 6.91 -7.87
C SER A 74 2.71 6.52 -7.90
N ASP A 75 1.92 7.28 -8.65
CA ASP A 75 0.54 6.92 -8.95
C ASP A 75 0.48 5.65 -9.82
N PHE A 76 -0.53 4.82 -9.55
CA PHE A 76 -0.74 3.53 -10.22
C PHE A 76 -2.18 3.30 -10.67
N LEU A 77 -3.11 4.13 -10.20
CA LEU A 77 -4.53 4.03 -10.52
C LEU A 77 -4.80 4.76 -11.83
N ARG A 78 -5.54 4.10 -12.72
CA ARG A 78 -6.16 4.76 -13.88
C ARG A 78 -7.25 5.72 -13.39
N PRO A 79 -7.58 6.78 -14.14
CA PRO A 79 -8.62 7.74 -13.73
C PRO A 79 -9.95 7.08 -13.37
N GLU A 80 -10.36 6.07 -14.15
CA GLU A 80 -11.57 5.28 -13.87
C GLU A 80 -11.48 4.52 -12.53
N GLU A 81 -10.35 3.88 -12.25
CA GLU A 81 -10.16 3.13 -11.00
C GLU A 81 -10.14 4.06 -9.79
N GLN A 82 -9.51 5.23 -9.94
CA GLN A 82 -9.54 6.30 -8.94
C GLN A 82 -10.99 6.73 -8.66
N GLU A 83 -11.79 6.99 -9.69
CA GLU A 83 -13.20 7.36 -9.55
C GLU A 83 -14.03 6.25 -8.88
N HIS A 84 -13.79 4.98 -9.23
CA HIS A 84 -14.45 3.84 -8.59
C HIS A 84 -14.14 3.83 -7.08
N LEU A 85 -12.87 3.94 -6.72
CA LEU A 85 -12.42 3.91 -5.33
C LEU A 85 -12.91 5.12 -4.52
N GLU A 86 -12.97 6.30 -5.11
CA GLU A 86 -13.53 7.51 -4.48
C GLU A 86 -15.02 7.35 -4.18
N ASN A 87 -15.76 6.68 -5.06
CA ASN A 87 -17.16 6.32 -4.90
C ASN A 87 -17.38 5.08 -4.03
N ARG A 88 -16.34 4.59 -3.32
CA ARG A 88 -16.36 3.38 -2.48
C ARG A 88 -16.77 2.12 -3.22
N ARG A 89 -16.56 2.09 -4.54
CA ARG A 89 -16.69 0.88 -5.34
C ARG A 89 -15.41 0.06 -5.25
N ASP A 90 -15.58 -1.23 -5.47
CA ASP A 90 -14.51 -2.22 -5.44
C ASP A 90 -13.81 -2.25 -6.79
N VAL A 91 -12.47 -2.32 -6.78
CA VAL A 91 -11.67 -2.51 -8.00
C VAL A 91 -11.08 -3.92 -7.95
N PRO A 92 -11.45 -4.84 -8.86
CA PRO A 92 -10.83 -6.16 -8.92
C PRO A 92 -9.37 -6.01 -9.34
N VAL A 93 -8.48 -6.76 -8.70
CA VAL A 93 -7.05 -6.76 -8.99
C VAL A 93 -6.52 -8.18 -9.08
N ILE A 94 -5.55 -8.37 -9.97
CA ILE A 94 -4.81 -9.62 -10.10
C ILE A 94 -3.52 -9.50 -9.30
N VAL A 95 -3.20 -10.54 -8.53
CA VAL A 95 -1.94 -10.67 -7.81
C VAL A 95 -1.22 -11.89 -8.35
N ILE A 96 0.01 -11.66 -8.82
CA ILE A 96 0.98 -12.73 -9.07
C ILE A 96 1.61 -13.05 -7.71
N GLU A 97 1.36 -14.25 -7.21
CA GLU A 97 1.82 -14.72 -5.91
C GLU A 97 3.33 -15.05 -5.93
N PRO A 98 4.00 -15.14 -4.77
CA PRO A 98 5.37 -15.66 -4.70
C PRO A 98 5.54 -17.04 -5.35
N SER A 99 4.53 -17.90 -5.26
CA SER A 99 4.44 -19.21 -5.93
C SER A 99 4.21 -19.14 -7.44
N LEU A 100 4.07 -17.93 -8.02
CA LEU A 100 3.70 -17.65 -9.41
C LEU A 100 2.25 -18.04 -9.78
N GLU A 101 1.43 -18.43 -8.80
CA GLU A 101 -0.01 -18.52 -9.00
C GLU A 101 -0.64 -17.14 -9.20
N VAL A 102 -1.82 -17.12 -9.83
CA VAL A 102 -2.55 -15.89 -10.13
C VAL A 102 -3.82 -15.86 -9.29
N SER A 103 -3.89 -14.92 -8.37
CA SER A 103 -5.04 -14.71 -7.49
C SER A 103 -5.84 -13.47 -7.87
N SER A 104 -7.16 -13.59 -7.89
CA SER A 104 -8.06 -12.45 -8.01
C SER A 104 -8.43 -11.93 -6.62
N LEU A 105 -7.98 -10.72 -6.31
CA LEU A 105 -8.26 -10.00 -5.07
C LEU A 105 -9.04 -8.72 -5.35
N THR A 106 -9.30 -7.93 -4.31
CA THR A 106 -10.04 -6.67 -4.43
C THR A 106 -9.28 -5.53 -3.78
N LEU A 107 -9.09 -4.45 -4.52
CA LEU A 107 -8.58 -3.19 -4.02
C LEU A 107 -9.75 -2.30 -3.54
N LYS A 108 -9.59 -1.73 -2.35
CA LYS A 108 -10.52 -0.75 -1.77
C LYS A 108 -9.77 0.45 -1.22
N SER A 109 -10.47 1.57 -1.11
CA SER A 109 -9.97 2.79 -0.46
C SER A 109 -10.79 3.11 0.77
N TRP A 110 -10.11 3.28 1.90
CA TRP A 110 -10.72 3.65 3.17
C TRP A 110 -10.26 5.02 3.62
N LYS A 111 -11.23 5.92 3.85
CA LYS A 111 -10.98 7.22 4.45
C LYS A 111 -10.83 7.06 5.96
N MET A 112 -9.60 7.13 6.44
CA MET A 112 -9.26 7.09 7.85
C MET A 112 -9.11 8.51 8.40
N SER A 113 -9.13 8.66 9.72
CA SER A 113 -8.92 9.97 10.38
C SER A 113 -7.58 10.62 10.03
N LYS A 114 -6.58 9.83 9.63
CA LYS A 114 -5.22 10.26 9.27
C LYS A 114 -4.96 10.31 7.76
N GLY A 115 -5.97 10.08 6.92
CA GLY A 115 -5.83 10.11 5.47
C GLY A 115 -6.46 8.91 4.78
N LEU A 116 -6.20 8.79 3.47
CA LEU A 116 -6.65 7.68 2.65
C LEU A 116 -5.72 6.47 2.81
N VAL A 117 -6.28 5.28 2.92
CA VAL A 117 -5.55 4.02 2.94
C VAL A 117 -6.14 3.12 1.87
N HIS A 118 -5.31 2.65 0.94
CA HIS A 118 -5.73 1.57 0.05
C HIS A 118 -5.52 0.23 0.75
N VAL A 119 -6.41 -0.72 0.51
CA VAL A 119 -6.30 -2.06 1.05
C VAL A 119 -6.60 -3.08 -0.03
N VAL A 120 -5.79 -4.14 -0.07
CA VAL A 120 -6.10 -5.35 -0.85
C VAL A 120 -6.74 -6.36 0.09
N ILE A 121 -7.91 -6.84 -0.27
CA ILE A 121 -8.71 -7.81 0.49
C ILE A 121 -9.18 -8.96 -0.41
N GLY A 122 -10.00 -9.86 0.13
CA GLY A 122 -10.66 -10.90 -0.66
C GLY A 122 -9.83 -12.18 -0.80
N GLY A 123 -8.79 -12.34 0.01
CA GLY A 123 -7.92 -13.52 -0.07
C GLY A 123 -6.45 -13.28 0.26
N TRP A 124 -6.05 -12.06 0.67
CA TRP A 124 -4.65 -11.73 0.97
C TRP A 124 -3.91 -12.79 1.82
N ASN A 125 -4.54 -13.31 2.87
CA ASN A 125 -3.93 -14.31 3.74
C ASN A 125 -3.85 -15.74 3.15
N ARG A 126 -4.33 -15.93 1.91
CA ARG A 126 -4.22 -17.16 1.12
C ARG A 126 -3.13 -17.06 0.05
N VAL A 127 -2.56 -15.87 -0.16
CA VAL A 127 -1.43 -15.67 -1.08
C VAL A 127 -0.21 -16.41 -0.52
N THR A 128 0.45 -17.22 -1.35
CA THR A 128 1.55 -18.12 -0.97
C THR A 128 2.79 -18.00 -1.83
#